data_AF-A0A7G6RHH3-F1
#
_entry.id   AF-A0A7G6RHH3-F1
#
_cell.length_a   1.000
_cell.length_b   1.000
_cell.length_c   1.000
_cell.angle_alpha   90.00
_cell.angle_beta   90.00
_cell.angle_gamma   90.00
#
_symmetry.space_group_name_H-M   'P 1'
#
loop_
_entity.id
_entity.type
_entity.pdbx_description
1 polymer ?
#
loop_
_entity_poly.entity_id
_entity_poly.type
_entity_poly.pdbx_seq_one_letter_code
_entity_poly.pdbx_strand_id
1 'polypeptide(L)'
;MGWKEESVKWPLGKPGGILLTMLLLPGVLAIFVQIPGCNFLPSNEWISKAALPTLAVSVVSAALSFWLILKSSREIVGVRKGFGLIIAPIAGYFFGKHLVIIAVPMLFAFIAGHRVELSFTVVDAHEWGSKKCRSPVQVEGVPMLFDEICRVPENIRRELGPGQRIAVSGRGTSRGVFVESLRRVD
;
A
#
# COMPACT_ATOMS: atom_id res chain seq x y z
N MET A 1 -33.16 -14.08 -19.31
CA MET A 1 -32.81 -12.73 -18.81
C MET A 1 -31.36 -12.43 -19.17
N GLY A 2 -31.14 -11.59 -20.19
CA GLY A 2 -29.79 -11.14 -20.54
C GLY A 2 -29.33 -10.04 -19.59
N TRP A 3 -28.18 -10.24 -18.94
CA TRP A 3 -27.51 -9.20 -18.19
C TRP A 3 -27.01 -8.15 -19.19
N LYS A 4 -27.67 -6.98 -19.24
CA LYS A 4 -27.11 -5.83 -19.93
C LYS A 4 -25.90 -5.37 -19.13
N GLU A 5 -24.71 -5.60 -19.66
CA GLU A 5 -23.51 -4.89 -19.23
C GLU A 5 -23.75 -3.40 -19.49
N GLU A 6 -24.09 -2.64 -18.45
CA GLU A 6 -24.04 -1.19 -18.49
C GLU A 6 -22.57 -0.80 -18.68
N SER A 7 -22.20 -0.56 -19.93
CA SER A 7 -20.90 -0.01 -20.29
C SER A 7 -20.76 1.35 -19.62
N VAL A 8 -19.98 1.41 -18.55
CA VAL A 8 -19.63 2.66 -17.85
C VAL A 8 -19.04 3.63 -18.89
N LYS A 9 -19.81 4.66 -19.26
CA LYS A 9 -19.36 5.67 -20.23
C LYS A 9 -18.40 6.63 -19.54
N TRP A 10 -17.11 6.29 -19.59
CA TRP A 10 -16.06 7.12 -19.02
C TRP A 10 -15.95 8.49 -19.72
N PRO A 11 -15.95 9.60 -18.98
CA PRO A 11 -15.97 10.95 -19.55
C PRO A 11 -14.66 11.36 -20.24
N LEU A 12 -13.59 10.55 -20.14
CA LEU A 12 -12.26 10.86 -20.68
C LEU A 12 -11.98 10.18 -22.05
N GLY A 13 -12.97 9.51 -22.65
CA GLY A 13 -12.73 8.61 -23.77
C GLY A 13 -11.98 7.34 -23.34
N LYS A 14 -11.90 6.33 -24.22
CA LYS A 14 -11.17 5.07 -23.97
C LYS A 14 -9.75 5.28 -23.38
N PRO A 15 -8.90 6.19 -23.90
CA PRO A 15 -7.51 6.29 -23.40
C PRO A 15 -7.41 6.85 -21.97
N GLY A 16 -8.29 7.77 -21.60
CA GLY A 16 -8.24 8.38 -20.28
C GLY A 16 -8.80 7.49 -19.16
N GLY A 17 -9.78 6.65 -19.48
CA GLY A 17 -10.21 5.57 -18.59
C GLY A 17 -9.09 4.57 -18.34
N ILE A 18 -8.40 4.15 -19.41
CA ILE A 18 -7.25 3.23 -19.32
C ILE A 18 -6.14 3.81 -18.45
N LEU A 19 -5.79 5.08 -18.62
CA LEU A 19 -4.76 5.74 -17.81
C LEU A 19 -5.13 5.78 -16.32
N LEU A 20 -6.39 6.09 -15.99
CA LEU A 20 -6.87 6.10 -14.61
C LEU A 20 -6.88 4.69 -14.01
N THR A 21 -7.31 3.69 -14.77
CA THR A 21 -7.28 2.29 -14.33
C THR A 21 -5.84 1.84 -14.11
N MET A 22 -4.91 2.15 -15.01
CA MET A 22 -3.49 1.85 -14.81
C MET A 22 -2.90 2.54 -13.57
N LEU A 23 -3.36 3.74 -13.24
CA LEU A 23 -2.87 4.50 -12.08
C LEU A 23 -3.47 4.00 -10.76
N LEU A 24 -4.77 3.71 -10.71
CA LEU A 24 -5.47 3.36 -9.48
C LEU A 24 -5.46 1.86 -9.18
N LEU A 25 -5.54 1.00 -10.20
CA LEU A 25 -5.65 -0.45 -10.03
C LEU A 25 -4.49 -1.06 -9.22
N PRO A 26 -3.22 -0.69 -9.42
CA PRO A 26 -2.15 -1.29 -8.63
C PRO A 26 -2.13 -0.77 -7.19
N GLY A 27 -2.58 0.47 -6.95
CA GLY A 27 -2.80 0.99 -5.59
C GLY A 27 -3.91 0.23 -4.87
N VAL A 28 -5.01 -0.06 -5.57
CA VAL A 28 -6.12 -0.89 -5.05
C VAL A 28 -5.64 -2.32 -4.77
N LEU A 29 -4.92 -2.94 -5.72
CA LEU A 29 -4.34 -4.27 -5.56
C LEU A 29 -3.38 -4.33 -4.37
N ALA A 30 -2.55 -3.32 -4.15
CA ALA A 30 -1.64 -3.28 -3.01
C ALA A 30 -2.39 -3.33 -1.66
N ILE A 31 -3.58 -2.72 -1.55
CA ILE A 31 -4.42 -2.84 -0.36
C ILE A 31 -4.97 -4.26 -0.22
N PHE A 32 -5.36 -4.91 -1.33
CA PHE A 32 -5.82 -6.29 -1.31
C PHE A 32 -4.70 -7.30 -1.05
N VAL A 33 -3.44 -7.00 -1.33
CA VAL A 33 -2.29 -7.85 -0.95
C VAL A 33 -2.14 -7.97 0.56
N GLN A 34 -2.64 -7.00 1.32
CA GLN A 34 -2.70 -7.02 2.78
C GLN A 34 -3.66 -8.12 3.33
N ILE A 35 -4.28 -8.92 2.45
CA ILE A 35 -5.01 -10.14 2.81
C ILE A 35 -4.04 -11.14 3.49
N PRO A 36 -4.49 -11.82 4.56
CA PRO A 36 -3.65 -12.65 5.43
C PRO A 36 -2.75 -13.64 4.67
N GLY A 37 -1.44 -13.40 4.71
CA GLY A 37 -0.43 -14.32 4.17
C GLY A 37 0.79 -13.67 3.53
N CYS A 38 0.69 -12.42 3.08
CA CYS A 38 1.81 -11.70 2.43
C CYS A 38 2.37 -10.60 3.36
N ASN A 39 3.37 -10.94 4.17
CA ASN A 39 4.10 -9.96 4.99
C ASN A 39 5.10 -9.19 4.11
N PHE A 40 4.65 -8.19 3.36
CA PHE A 40 5.55 -7.33 2.60
C PHE A 40 5.84 -6.05 3.37
N LEU A 41 7.13 -5.75 3.58
CA LEU A 41 7.60 -4.52 4.21
C LEU A 41 8.41 -3.68 3.21
N PRO A 42 8.00 -2.45 2.90
CA PRO A 42 8.85 -1.50 2.20
C PRO A 42 10.04 -1.08 3.08
N SER A 43 11.19 -0.81 2.47
CA SER A 43 12.37 -0.32 3.20
C SER A 43 12.24 1.16 3.56
N ASN A 44 12.81 1.56 4.69
CA ASN A 44 12.86 2.97 5.11
C ASN A 44 13.67 3.84 4.12
N GLU A 45 14.68 3.25 3.48
CA GLU A 45 15.46 3.91 2.44
C GLU A 45 14.62 4.20 1.19
N TRP A 46 13.77 3.26 0.76
CA TRP A 46 12.84 3.51 -0.35
C TRP A 46 11.84 4.60 0.00
N ILE A 47 11.25 4.54 1.18
CA ILE A 47 10.22 5.51 1.60
C ILE A 47 10.79 6.93 1.61
N SER A 48 12.00 7.11 2.11
CA SER A 48 12.66 8.43 2.11
C SER A 48 13.00 8.91 0.70
N LYS A 49 13.53 8.05 -0.17
CA LYS A 49 13.86 8.39 -1.58
C LYS A 49 12.62 8.64 -2.43
N ALA A 50 11.54 7.90 -2.18
CA ALA A 50 10.30 7.97 -2.94
C ALA A 50 9.39 9.12 -2.49
N ALA A 51 9.76 9.94 -1.50
CA ALA A 51 8.89 11.00 -0.97
C ALA A 51 8.43 11.99 -2.05
N LEU A 52 9.34 12.53 -2.86
CA LEU A 52 9.01 13.47 -3.94
C LEU A 52 8.19 12.80 -5.07
N PRO A 53 8.61 11.64 -5.63
CA PRO A 53 7.78 10.89 -6.58
C PRO A 53 6.39 10.57 -6.05
N THR A 54 6.29 10.17 -4.78
CA THR A 54 5.02 9.84 -4.12
C THR A 54 4.10 11.05 -4.10
N LEU A 55 4.61 12.22 -3.69
CA LEU A 55 3.83 13.46 -3.69
C LEU A 55 3.37 13.85 -5.09
N ALA A 56 4.25 13.77 -6.09
CA ALA A 56 3.89 14.09 -7.47
C ALA A 56 2.76 13.17 -7.98
N VAL A 57 2.93 11.86 -7.82
CA VAL A 57 1.95 10.86 -8.28
C VAL A 57 0.63 10.96 -7.52
N SER A 58 0.65 11.18 -6.21
CA SER A 58 -0.56 11.29 -5.41
C SER A 58 -1.35 12.57 -5.73
N VAL A 59 -0.68 13.69 -5.97
CA VAL A 59 -1.31 14.96 -6.40
C VAL A 59 -1.91 14.82 -7.80
N VAL A 60 -1.17 14.24 -8.75
CA VAL A 60 -1.68 14.01 -10.11
C VAL A 60 -2.90 13.09 -10.06
N SER A 61 -2.84 12.00 -9.29
CA SER A 61 -3.96 11.07 -9.10
C SER A 61 -5.20 11.76 -8.49
N ALA A 62 -4.99 12.61 -7.47
CA ALA A 62 -6.07 13.37 -6.85
C ALA A 62 -6.70 14.38 -7.82
N ALA A 63 -5.87 15.13 -8.56
CA ALA A 63 -6.32 16.13 -9.53
C ALA A 63 -7.09 15.48 -10.69
N LEU A 64 -6.60 14.36 -11.21
CA LEU A 64 -7.30 13.57 -12.24
C LEU A 64 -8.64 13.05 -11.72
N SER A 65 -8.68 12.51 -10.50
CA SER A 65 -9.92 12.00 -9.89
C SER A 65 -10.94 13.12 -9.70
N PHE A 66 -10.52 14.29 -9.20
CA PHE A 66 -11.37 15.46 -9.06
C PHE A 66 -11.90 15.96 -10.41
N TRP A 67 -11.01 16.09 -11.39
CA TRP A 67 -11.35 16.52 -12.75
C TRP A 67 -12.40 15.61 -13.41
N LEU A 68 -12.29 14.30 -13.20
CA LEU A 68 -13.26 13.33 -13.72
C LEU A 68 -14.66 13.51 -13.11
N ILE A 69 -14.75 13.79 -11.80
CA ILE A 69 -16.04 14.07 -11.16
C ILE A 69 -16.65 15.37 -11.67
N LEU A 70 -15.84 16.41 -11.92
CA LEU A 70 -16.30 17.64 -12.55
C LEU A 70 -16.86 17.38 -13.96
N LYS A 71 -16.12 16.61 -14.77
CA LYS A 71 -16.50 16.26 -16.14
C LYS A 71 -17.68 15.26 -16.22
N SER A 72 -17.94 14.51 -15.15
CA SER A 72 -19.14 13.68 -14.99
C SER A 72 -20.38 14.58 -14.89
N SER A 73 -20.91 14.96 -16.06
CA SER A 73 -21.91 16.01 -16.22
C SER A 73 -23.34 15.50 -16.46
N ARG A 74 -23.61 14.18 -16.46
CA ARG A 74 -24.99 13.70 -16.79
C ARG A 74 -25.62 12.65 -15.89
N GLU A 75 -24.87 11.84 -15.14
CA GLU A 75 -25.46 10.71 -14.39
C GLU A 75 -25.52 10.90 -12.88
N ILE A 76 -24.73 11.84 -12.32
CA ILE A 76 -24.64 12.03 -10.86
C ILE A 76 -25.12 13.45 -10.55
N VAL A 77 -26.36 13.58 -10.07
CA VAL A 77 -26.97 14.87 -9.68
C VAL A 77 -27.09 14.95 -8.15
N GLY A 78 -26.96 16.16 -7.59
CA GLY A 78 -27.22 16.43 -6.17
C GLY A 78 -26.11 16.02 -5.19
N VAL A 79 -26.50 15.64 -3.97
CA VAL A 79 -25.61 15.35 -2.82
C VAL A 79 -24.53 14.32 -3.15
N ARG A 80 -24.85 13.34 -4.00
CA ARG A 80 -23.91 12.28 -4.43
C ARG A 80 -22.74 12.84 -5.26
N LYS A 81 -22.96 13.89 -6.04
CA LYS A 81 -21.90 14.59 -6.77
C LYS A 81 -21.04 15.42 -5.83
N GLY A 82 -21.65 16.09 -4.85
CA GLY A 82 -20.93 16.82 -3.80
C GLY A 82 -20.02 15.90 -2.98
N PHE A 83 -20.55 14.76 -2.53
CA PHE A 83 -19.77 13.77 -1.80
C PHE A 83 -18.64 13.17 -2.66
N GLY A 84 -18.92 12.89 -3.95
CA GLY A 84 -17.91 12.45 -4.91
C GLY A 84 -16.78 13.46 -5.14
N LEU A 85 -17.09 14.76 -5.17
CA LEU A 85 -16.10 15.84 -5.30
C LEU A 85 -15.12 15.90 -4.12
N ILE A 86 -15.56 15.49 -2.93
CA ILE A 86 -14.73 15.46 -1.72
C ILE A 86 -13.99 14.12 -1.62
N ILE A 87 -14.69 12.99 -1.79
CA ILE A 87 -14.10 11.66 -1.58
C ILE A 87 -13.15 11.26 -2.70
N ALA A 88 -13.47 11.55 -3.96
CA ALA A 88 -12.64 11.11 -5.09
C ALA A 88 -11.19 11.61 -5.05
N PRO A 89 -10.90 12.92 -4.80
CA PRO A 89 -9.52 13.38 -4.67
C PRO A 89 -8.80 12.77 -3.47
N ILE A 90 -9.49 12.60 -2.33
CA ILE A 90 -8.91 11.95 -1.14
C ILE A 90 -8.53 10.50 -1.49
N ALA A 91 -9.46 9.73 -2.06
CA ALA A 91 -9.20 8.36 -2.48
C ALA A 91 -8.07 8.30 -3.52
N GLY A 92 -8.08 9.17 -4.53
CA GLY A 92 -7.04 9.25 -5.55
C GLY A 92 -5.66 9.53 -4.98
N TYR A 93 -5.56 10.42 -3.99
CA TYR A 93 -4.33 10.69 -3.26
C TYR A 93 -3.82 9.45 -2.52
N PHE A 94 -4.71 8.78 -1.77
CA PHE A 94 -4.36 7.56 -1.04
C PHE A 94 -3.89 6.44 -1.97
N PHE A 95 -4.63 6.15 -3.05
CA PHE A 95 -4.24 5.12 -4.01
C PHE A 95 -2.93 5.46 -4.73
N GLY A 96 -2.73 6.73 -5.10
CA GLY A 96 -1.47 7.18 -5.71
C GLY A 96 -0.27 7.02 -4.76
N LYS A 97 -0.47 7.29 -3.46
CA LYS A 97 0.56 7.06 -2.44
C LYS A 97 0.89 5.56 -2.31
N HIS A 98 -0.12 4.69 -2.20
CA HIS A 98 0.09 3.25 -2.08
C HIS A 98 0.71 2.62 -3.32
N LEU A 99 0.41 3.14 -4.52
CA LEU A 99 1.07 2.73 -5.76
C LEU A 99 2.59 2.87 -5.64
N VAL A 100 3.09 4.04 -5.23
CA VAL A 100 4.54 4.32 -5.20
C VAL A 100 5.22 3.66 -4.00
N ILE A 101 4.62 3.75 -2.81
CA ILE A 101 5.26 3.27 -1.59
C ILE A 101 5.20 1.74 -1.48
N ILE A 102 4.15 1.10 -2.01
CA ILE A 102 3.92 -0.34 -1.82
C ILE A 102 3.99 -1.09 -3.14
N ALA A 103 3.13 -0.76 -4.11
CA ALA A 103 3.00 -1.58 -5.32
C ALA A 103 4.31 -1.64 -6.12
N VAL A 104 5.03 -0.51 -6.24
CA VAL A 104 6.32 -0.46 -6.93
C VAL A 104 7.37 -1.36 -6.27
N PRO A 105 7.78 -1.17 -5.00
CA PRO A 105 8.81 -2.01 -4.39
C PRO A 105 8.36 -3.46 -4.26
N MET A 106 7.07 -3.72 -4.07
CA MET A 106 6.52 -5.08 -4.08
C MET A 106 6.68 -5.75 -5.45
N LEU A 107 6.37 -5.05 -6.54
CA LEU A 107 6.56 -5.57 -7.90
C LEU A 107 8.05 -5.84 -8.19
N PHE A 108 8.94 -4.95 -7.76
CA PHE A 108 10.39 -5.16 -7.86
C PHE A 108 10.86 -6.37 -7.03
N ALA A 109 10.36 -6.52 -5.80
CA ALA A 109 10.63 -7.70 -4.97
C ALA A 109 10.06 -8.99 -5.56
N PHE A 110 8.96 -8.92 -6.31
CA PHE A 110 8.38 -10.09 -6.96
C PHE A 110 9.17 -10.53 -8.20
N ILE A 111 9.54 -9.58 -9.08
CA ILE A 111 10.21 -9.86 -10.36
C ILE A 111 11.72 -10.06 -10.19
N ALA A 112 12.37 -9.20 -9.41
CA ALA A 112 13.82 -9.15 -9.26
C ALA A 112 14.27 -9.49 -7.82
N GLY A 113 13.38 -10.10 -7.02
CA GLY A 113 13.64 -10.41 -5.63
C GLY A 113 14.69 -11.48 -5.45
N HIS A 114 15.68 -11.18 -4.62
CA HIS A 114 16.66 -12.13 -4.12
C HIS A 114 16.53 -12.23 -2.60
N ARG A 115 17.23 -13.17 -1.96
CA ARG A 115 17.25 -13.21 -0.50
C ARG A 115 18.03 -11.98 -0.01
N VAL A 116 17.34 -11.08 0.69
CA VAL A 116 17.90 -9.86 1.26
C VAL A 116 17.58 -9.79 2.74
N GLU A 117 18.34 -8.97 3.44
CA GLU A 117 18.16 -8.71 4.86
C GLU A 117 18.07 -7.20 5.06
N LEU A 118 16.98 -6.76 5.70
CA LEU A 118 16.69 -5.35 5.96
C LEU A 118 16.49 -5.13 7.46
N SER A 119 17.11 -4.07 7.99
CA SER A 119 17.00 -3.71 9.40
C SER A 119 15.87 -2.72 9.64
N PHE A 120 15.05 -2.99 10.64
CA PHE A 120 13.95 -2.12 11.09
C PHE A 120 14.03 -1.91 12.61
N THR A 121 13.41 -0.83 13.09
CA THR A 121 13.27 -0.55 14.53
C THR A 121 11.88 -1.00 14.98
N VAL A 122 11.80 -1.69 16.12
CA VAL A 122 10.53 -2.13 16.70
C VAL A 122 9.86 -0.97 17.40
N VAL A 123 8.57 -0.76 17.13
CA VAL A 123 7.72 0.21 17.85
C VAL A 123 7.01 -0.50 18.99
N ASP A 124 6.33 -1.60 18.69
CA ASP A 124 5.63 -2.43 19.65
C ASP A 124 5.65 -3.90 19.19
N ALA A 125 5.81 -4.83 20.14
CA ALA A 125 5.79 -6.27 19.89
C ALA A 125 4.70 -7.00 20.70
N HIS A 126 4.01 -6.29 21.60
CA HIS A 126 3.15 -6.87 22.63
C HIS A 126 1.66 -6.59 22.41
N GLU A 127 1.30 -5.93 21.31
CA GLU A 127 -0.09 -5.64 20.98
C GLU A 127 -0.93 -6.91 20.79
N TRP A 128 -2.23 -6.81 21.12
CA TRP A 128 -3.17 -7.92 20.95
C TRP A 128 -3.44 -8.18 19.47
N GLY A 129 -3.10 -9.38 19.02
CA GLY A 129 -3.27 -9.77 17.62
C GLY A 129 -4.73 -9.74 17.14
N SER A 130 -4.90 -9.37 15.88
CA SER A 130 -6.19 -9.36 15.19
C SER A 130 -6.48 -10.71 14.49
N LYS A 131 -7.70 -10.89 13.96
CA LYS A 131 -8.03 -12.08 13.13
C LYS A 131 -7.16 -12.20 11.88
N LYS A 132 -6.56 -11.10 11.40
CA LYS A 132 -5.66 -11.07 10.24
C LYS A 132 -4.21 -11.35 10.64
N CYS A 133 -3.80 -10.88 11.82
CA CYS A 133 -2.43 -10.96 12.32
C CYS A 133 -2.43 -11.41 13.78
N ARG A 134 -2.24 -12.71 14.04
CA ARG A 134 -2.35 -13.29 15.39
C ARG A 134 -1.23 -12.85 16.34
N SER A 135 -0.05 -12.56 15.79
CA SER A 135 1.13 -12.07 16.52
C SER A 135 1.79 -10.93 15.73
N PRO A 136 1.29 -9.69 15.87
CA PRO A 136 1.86 -8.53 15.20
C PRO A 136 3.14 -8.07 15.91
N VAL A 137 4.14 -7.68 15.13
CA VAL A 137 5.28 -6.87 15.58
C VAL A 137 5.29 -5.60 14.73
N GLN A 138 5.02 -4.46 15.34
CA GLN A 138 5.02 -3.16 14.69
C GLN A 138 6.43 -2.62 14.51
N VAL A 139 6.72 -2.07 13.33
CA VAL A 139 8.01 -1.49 12.99
C VAL A 139 7.92 -0.02 12.55
N GLU A 140 9.00 0.72 12.79
CA GLU A 140 9.08 2.15 12.53
C GLU A 140 9.40 2.46 11.05
N GLY A 141 8.87 3.58 10.56
CA GLY A 141 9.28 4.17 9.28
C GLY A 141 8.51 3.62 8.08
N VAL A 142 7.53 2.74 8.30
CA VAL A 142 6.66 2.17 7.27
C VAL A 142 5.21 2.64 7.44
N PRO A 143 4.38 2.63 6.38
CA PRO A 143 3.00 3.09 6.48
C PRO A 143 2.17 2.21 7.43
N MET A 144 1.22 2.79 8.17
CA MET A 144 0.31 2.14 9.14
C MET A 144 -0.51 0.93 8.64
N LEU A 145 -0.44 0.60 7.35
CA LEU A 145 -1.06 -0.61 6.79
C LEU A 145 -0.03 -1.73 6.57
N PHE A 146 1.25 -1.44 6.73
CA PHE A 146 2.36 -2.35 6.41
C PHE A 146 3.44 -2.29 7.50
N ASP A 147 3.10 -1.74 8.66
CA ASP A 147 3.93 -1.66 9.86
C ASP A 147 3.90 -2.91 10.70
N GLU A 148 2.91 -3.78 10.52
CA GLU A 148 2.82 -5.05 11.22
C GLU A 148 3.55 -6.19 10.48
N ILE A 149 4.44 -6.88 11.20
CA ILE A 149 4.99 -8.18 10.81
C ILE A 149 4.16 -9.28 11.48
N CYS A 150 3.49 -10.12 10.69
CA CYS A 150 2.69 -11.22 11.22
C CYS A 150 3.45 -12.53 11.32
N ARG A 151 2.96 -13.44 12.19
CA ARG A 151 3.47 -14.81 12.37
C ARG A 151 4.87 -14.85 12.98
N VAL A 152 5.21 -13.86 13.81
CA VAL A 152 6.46 -13.89 14.57
C VAL A 152 6.32 -14.95 15.68
N PRO A 153 7.30 -15.86 15.82
CA PRO A 153 7.34 -16.83 16.91
C PRO A 153 7.37 -16.16 18.29
N GLU A 154 6.61 -16.69 19.24
CA GLU A 154 6.46 -16.10 20.59
C GLU A 154 7.77 -16.01 21.37
N ASN A 155 8.71 -16.93 21.15
CA ASN A 155 10.03 -16.88 21.79
C ASN A 155 10.81 -15.63 21.38
N ILE A 156 10.79 -15.28 20.10
CA ILE A 156 11.45 -14.06 19.60
C ILE A 156 10.65 -12.84 20.04
N ARG A 157 9.33 -12.88 19.92
CA ARG A 157 8.45 -11.74 20.22
C ARG A 157 8.58 -11.25 21.66
N ARG A 158 8.68 -12.15 22.65
CA ARG A 158 8.87 -11.79 24.07
C ARG A 158 10.19 -11.11 24.36
N GLU A 159 11.20 -11.35 23.53
CA GLU A 159 12.53 -10.75 23.68
C GLU A 159 12.61 -9.38 22.99
N LEU A 160 11.63 -9.03 22.15
CA LEU A 160 11.57 -7.77 21.42
C LEU A 160 10.93 -6.66 22.27
N GLY A 161 11.72 -5.64 22.56
CA GLY A 161 11.28 -4.41 23.22
C GLY A 161 11.14 -3.24 22.23
N PRO A 162 10.34 -2.22 22.57
CA PRO A 162 10.32 -0.95 21.83
C PRO A 162 11.73 -0.36 21.67
N GLY A 163 12.04 0.19 20.49
CA GLY A 163 13.32 0.80 20.16
C GLY A 163 14.44 -0.18 19.80
N GLN A 164 14.22 -1.49 19.94
CA GLN A 164 15.21 -2.49 19.52
C GLN A 164 15.28 -2.60 17.99
N ARG A 165 16.48 -2.94 17.49
CA ARG A 165 16.69 -3.21 16.06
C ARG A 165 16.49 -4.68 15.77
N ILE A 166 15.75 -4.94 14.70
CA ILE A 166 15.53 -6.27 14.15
C ILE A 166 16.05 -6.29 12.72
N ALA A 167 16.55 -7.44 12.32
CA ALA A 167 16.82 -7.73 10.93
C ALA A 167 15.82 -8.75 10.41
N VAL A 168 15.22 -8.37 9.29
CA VAL A 168 14.15 -9.10 8.64
C VAL A 168 14.71 -9.64 7.34
N SER A 169 14.59 -10.95 7.14
CA SER A 169 15.12 -11.62 5.96
C SER A 169 14.02 -12.30 5.16
N GLY A 170 14.23 -12.37 3.85
CA GLY A 170 13.33 -13.04 2.93
C GLY A 170 13.56 -12.58 1.50
N ARG A 171 12.60 -12.87 0.62
CA ARG A 171 12.68 -12.47 -0.80
C ARG A 171 12.40 -10.99 -0.96
N GLY A 172 13.32 -10.24 -1.54
CA GLY A 172 13.16 -8.80 -1.69
C GLY A 172 14.26 -8.14 -2.51
N THR A 173 14.26 -6.82 -2.46
CA THR A 173 15.32 -5.95 -2.99
C THR A 173 15.71 -4.95 -1.91
N SER A 174 16.68 -4.07 -2.18
CA SER A 174 16.98 -2.93 -1.29
C SER A 174 15.79 -2.00 -1.05
N ARG A 175 14.70 -2.12 -1.83
CA ARG A 175 13.51 -1.28 -1.71
C ARG A 175 12.42 -1.86 -0.82
N GLY A 176 12.43 -3.17 -0.55
CA GLY A 176 11.43 -3.85 0.25
C GLY A 176 11.56 -5.37 0.21
N VAL A 177 10.97 -6.05 1.18
CA VAL A 177 11.15 -7.48 1.44
C VAL A 177 9.84 -8.17 1.79
N PHE A 178 9.64 -9.38 1.27
CA PHE A 178 8.67 -10.34 1.76
C PHE A 178 9.28 -11.09 2.94
N VAL A 179 8.74 -10.87 4.13
CA VAL A 179 9.29 -11.38 5.38
C VAL A 179 9.09 -12.89 5.48
N GLU A 180 10.21 -13.62 5.56
CA GLU A 180 10.24 -15.06 5.84
C GLU A 180 10.72 -15.34 7.27
N SER A 181 11.72 -14.59 7.73
CA SER A 181 12.25 -14.74 9.09
C SER A 181 12.68 -13.39 9.68
N LEU A 182 12.75 -13.37 11.00
CA LEU A 182 13.12 -12.21 11.80
C LEU A 182 14.16 -12.65 12.81
N ARG A 183 15.22 -11.86 12.96
CA ARG A 183 16.21 -11.99 14.02
C ARG A 183 16.45 -10.65 14.69
N ARG A 184 16.87 -10.68 15.94
CA ARG A 184 17.34 -9.48 16.64
C ARG A 184 18.72 -9.09 16.13
N VAL A 185 18.97 -7.79 16.03
CA VAL A 185 20.31 -7.23 15.84
C VAL A 185 20.68 -6.59 17.16
N ASP A 186 21.76 -7.06 17.76
CA ASP A 186 22.29 -6.55 19.03
C ASP A 186 22.71 -5.07 18.94
#